data_AF-E7FSR5-F1
#
_entry.id   AF-E7FSR5-F1
#
_cell.length_a   1.000
_cell.length_b   1.000
_cell.length_c   1.000
_cell.angle_alpha   90.00
_cell.angle_beta   90.00
_cell.angle_gamma   90.00
#
_symmetry.space_group_name_H-M   'P 1'
#
loop_
_entity.id
_entity.type
_entity.pdbx_description
1 polymer ?
#
loop_
_entity_poly.entity_id
_entity_poly.type
_entity_poly.pdbx_seq_one_letter_code
_entity_poly.pdbx_strand_id
1 'polypeptide(L)'
;MACGDHDLTLQNFDDYTEDEVFAEVTGISEEQFRFLRDGGDYVDAETGETKHFDGHLFDEVVFNNSIQEFLSKKEALSNYFDESVYEDIFDYIPAQKTNQIYTPKSVVKHMVDDLEDNNPGIFDDPNKTFADLYMKSGLYITEIVKRLFRSEKMKQLYPDDGTRIKYILENQVYGFASTRIIYLIATNYIFVFNDEIKRNVLGVHFKERDTAEYAKNGTLEQLVQDEFGGE
;
A
#
# COMPACT_ATOMS: atom_id res chain seq x y z
N MET A 1 -4.19 -13.03 -2.39
CA MET A 1 -4.09 -11.66 -1.82
C MET A 1 -2.63 -11.27 -1.89
N ALA A 2 -2.31 -10.10 -2.45
CA ALA A 2 -0.91 -9.70 -2.71
C ALA A 2 -0.02 -9.46 -1.46
N CYS A 3 -0.53 -9.68 -0.24
CA CYS A 3 0.21 -9.36 0.99
C CYS A 3 0.28 -10.53 1.99
N GLY A 4 0.03 -11.75 1.53
CA GLY A 4 0.11 -12.94 2.38
C GLY A 4 -1.00 -13.05 3.43
N ASP A 5 -1.08 -14.24 4.01
CA ASP A 5 -1.80 -14.56 5.24
C ASP A 5 -0.95 -15.54 6.06
N HIS A 6 -1.46 -16.00 7.20
CA HIS A 6 -0.73 -16.90 8.08
C HIS A 6 -0.43 -18.28 7.46
N ASP A 7 -1.02 -18.62 6.30
CA ASP A 7 -0.70 -19.83 5.54
C ASP A 7 0.47 -19.63 4.56
N LEU A 8 1.02 -18.42 4.47
CA LEU A 8 2.18 -18.12 3.64
C LEU A 8 3.45 -18.77 4.21
N THR A 9 4.17 -19.46 3.32
CA THR A 9 5.43 -20.16 3.57
C THR A 9 6.37 -19.98 2.38
N LEU A 10 7.63 -20.39 2.53
CA LEU A 10 8.61 -20.42 1.44
C LEU A 10 8.12 -21.26 0.23
N GLN A 11 7.29 -22.28 0.48
CA GLN A 11 6.84 -23.21 -0.55
C GLN A 11 5.73 -22.66 -1.45
N ASN A 12 5.01 -21.63 -0.99
CA ASN A 12 3.91 -21.02 -1.74
C ASN A 12 4.09 -19.51 -1.91
N PHE A 13 5.22 -18.93 -1.48
CA PHE A 13 5.46 -17.48 -1.51
C PHE A 13 5.26 -16.86 -2.89
N ASP A 14 5.70 -17.56 -3.94
CA ASP A 14 5.54 -17.19 -5.33
C ASP A 14 4.06 -17.15 -5.77
N ASP A 15 3.19 -17.99 -5.22
CA ASP A 15 1.76 -18.03 -5.59
C ASP A 15 0.93 -16.85 -5.03
N TYR A 16 1.47 -16.09 -4.06
CA TYR A 16 0.73 -15.01 -3.40
C TYR A 16 0.78 -13.68 -4.15
N THR A 17 1.68 -13.55 -5.12
CA THR A 17 1.97 -12.29 -5.82
C THR A 17 1.78 -12.47 -7.31
N GLU A 18 1.42 -11.41 -8.03
CA GLU A 18 1.37 -11.43 -9.50
C GLU A 18 2.81 -11.54 -10.05
N ASP A 19 3.05 -12.39 -11.05
CA ASP A 19 4.40 -12.71 -11.58
C ASP A 19 5.21 -11.44 -11.93
N GLU A 20 4.55 -10.45 -12.56
CA GLU A 20 5.17 -9.18 -12.95
C GLU A 20 5.60 -8.36 -11.72
N VAL A 21 4.76 -8.35 -10.68
CA VAL A 21 5.05 -7.68 -9.41
C VAL A 21 6.17 -8.39 -8.66
N PHE A 22 6.16 -9.72 -8.67
CA PHE A 22 7.23 -10.53 -8.07
C PHE A 22 8.58 -10.17 -8.70
N ALA A 23 8.64 -10.13 -10.03
CA ALA A 23 9.85 -9.78 -10.76
C ALA A 23 10.29 -8.33 -10.52
N GLU A 24 9.35 -7.38 -10.50
CA GLU A 24 9.64 -5.97 -10.21
C GLU A 24 10.29 -5.78 -8.82
N VAL A 25 9.79 -6.51 -7.81
CA VAL A 25 10.23 -6.34 -6.41
C VAL A 25 11.50 -7.13 -6.10
N THR A 26 11.58 -8.38 -6.55
CA THR A 26 12.70 -9.27 -6.22
C THR A 26 13.88 -9.14 -7.18
N GLY A 27 13.64 -8.63 -8.40
CA GLY A 27 14.62 -8.56 -9.47
C GLY A 27 14.90 -9.89 -10.18
N ILE A 28 14.12 -10.94 -9.86
CA ILE A 28 14.21 -12.28 -10.47
C ILE A 28 12.82 -12.80 -10.82
N SER A 29 12.71 -13.68 -11.81
CA SER A 29 11.44 -14.36 -12.10
C SER A 29 11.09 -15.40 -11.03
N GLU A 30 9.82 -15.82 -10.97
CA GLU A 30 9.43 -16.94 -10.12
C GLU A 30 10.16 -18.23 -10.47
N GLU A 31 10.44 -18.48 -11.75
CA GLU A 31 11.22 -19.65 -12.16
C GLU A 31 12.64 -19.61 -11.59
N GLN A 32 13.29 -18.44 -11.61
CA GLN A 32 14.59 -18.25 -10.98
C GLN A 32 14.49 -18.40 -9.46
N PHE A 33 13.45 -17.86 -8.83
CA PHE A 33 13.22 -18.05 -7.40
C PHE A 33 13.02 -19.52 -7.01
N ARG A 34 12.19 -20.25 -7.75
CA ARG A 34 11.96 -21.70 -7.59
C ARG A 34 13.26 -22.47 -7.77
N PHE A 35 14.08 -22.13 -8.77
CA PHE A 35 15.42 -22.75 -8.92
C PHE A 35 16.32 -22.48 -7.72
N LEU A 36 16.31 -21.26 -7.16
CA LEU A 36 17.10 -20.93 -5.96
C LEU A 36 16.59 -21.66 -4.70
N ARG A 37 15.27 -21.91 -4.62
CA ARG A 37 14.61 -22.63 -3.53
C ARG A 37 14.81 -24.14 -3.62
N ASP A 38 14.48 -24.72 -4.76
CA ASP A 38 14.28 -26.17 -4.98
C ASP A 38 15.50 -26.84 -5.60
N GLY A 39 16.40 -26.07 -6.22
CA GLY A 39 17.54 -26.58 -6.95
C GLY A 39 17.20 -27.03 -8.37
N GLY A 40 18.22 -27.50 -9.08
CA GLY A 40 18.09 -27.98 -10.45
C GLY A 40 19.41 -28.01 -11.21
N ASP A 41 19.33 -28.55 -12.43
CA ASP A 41 20.46 -28.55 -13.36
C ASP A 41 20.56 -27.22 -14.10
N TYR A 42 21.78 -26.72 -14.28
CA TYR A 42 22.07 -25.52 -15.07
C TYR A 42 23.34 -25.72 -15.91
N VAL A 43 23.47 -24.95 -16.99
CA VAL A 43 24.68 -24.95 -17.82
C VAL A 43 25.59 -23.83 -17.32
N ASP A 44 26.80 -24.20 -16.91
CA ASP A 44 27.81 -23.22 -16.49
C ASP A 44 28.23 -22.35 -17.67
N ALA A 45 28.15 -21.03 -17.51
CA ALA A 45 28.43 -20.09 -18.59
C ALA A 45 29.92 -20.02 -18.96
N GLU A 46 30.83 -20.43 -18.08
CA GLU A 46 32.28 -20.40 -18.29
C GLU A 46 32.78 -21.73 -18.89
N THR A 47 32.28 -22.86 -18.40
CA THR A 47 32.76 -24.19 -18.81
C THR A 47 31.88 -24.86 -19.85
N GLY A 48 30.61 -24.44 -19.99
CA GLY A 48 29.63 -25.10 -20.85
C GLY A 48 29.15 -26.46 -20.34
N GLU A 49 29.56 -26.86 -19.13
CA GLU A 49 29.19 -28.13 -18.51
C GLU A 49 27.86 -28.00 -17.75
N THR A 50 27.06 -29.07 -17.78
CA THR A 50 25.89 -29.18 -16.92
C THR A 50 26.34 -29.41 -15.47
N LYS A 51 25.94 -28.51 -14.58
CA LYS A 51 26.15 -28.60 -13.13
C LYS A 51 24.81 -28.69 -12.43
N HIS A 52 24.81 -29.30 -11.24
CA HIS A 52 23.64 -29.38 -10.37
C HIS A 52 23.79 -28.38 -9.21
N PHE A 53 22.71 -27.67 -8.90
CA PHE A 53 22.57 -26.87 -7.69
C PHE A 53 21.52 -27.50 -6.80
N ASP A 54 21.86 -27.81 -5.54
CA ASP A 54 20.97 -28.52 -4.60
C ASP A 54 19.79 -27.67 -4.10
N GLY A 55 19.71 -26.39 -4.47
CA GLY A 55 18.69 -25.48 -3.95
C GLY A 55 19.04 -24.95 -2.57
N HIS A 56 18.00 -24.74 -1.75
CA HIS A 56 18.12 -24.33 -0.35
C HIS A 56 18.90 -23.03 -0.12
N LEU A 57 18.84 -22.08 -1.07
CA LEU A 57 19.40 -20.74 -0.86
C LEU A 57 18.77 -20.05 0.37
N PHE A 58 17.49 -20.33 0.60
CA PHE A 58 16.73 -19.81 1.72
C PHE A 58 16.64 -20.86 2.83
N ASP A 59 16.97 -20.46 4.06
CA ASP A 59 16.67 -21.27 5.24
C ASP A 59 15.16 -21.23 5.49
N GLU A 60 14.47 -22.34 5.25
CA GLU A 60 13.02 -22.44 5.33
C GLU A 60 12.47 -22.08 6.71
N VAL A 61 13.15 -22.50 7.77
CA VAL A 61 12.71 -22.22 9.15
C VAL A 61 12.82 -20.74 9.43
N VAL A 62 13.95 -20.11 9.06
CA VAL A 62 14.14 -18.66 9.22
C VAL A 62 13.17 -17.87 8.37
N PHE A 63 12.97 -18.26 7.10
CA PHE A 63 12.09 -17.57 6.15
C PHE A 63 10.64 -17.59 6.65
N ASN A 64 10.12 -18.78 6.96
CA ASN A 64 8.75 -18.94 7.44
C ASN A 64 8.53 -18.18 8.75
N ASN A 65 9.44 -18.32 9.72
CA ASN A 65 9.31 -17.58 10.99
C ASN A 65 9.34 -16.06 10.78
N SER A 66 10.18 -15.56 9.88
CA SER A 66 10.28 -14.12 9.59
C SER A 66 8.99 -13.56 9.01
N ILE A 67 8.31 -14.30 8.12
CA ILE A 67 7.00 -13.92 7.58
C ILE A 67 5.96 -13.88 8.70
N GLN A 68 5.92 -14.89 9.56
CA GLN A 68 4.94 -14.96 10.65
C GLN A 68 5.13 -13.80 11.63
N GLU A 69 6.37 -13.49 12.02
CA GLU A 69 6.69 -12.32 12.85
C GLU A 69 6.27 -11.00 12.18
N PHE A 70 6.50 -10.87 10.87
CA PHE A 70 6.05 -9.70 10.11
C PHE A 70 4.53 -9.58 10.10
N LEU A 71 3.80 -10.68 9.84
CA LEU A 71 2.34 -10.69 9.82
C LEU A 71 1.76 -10.33 11.20
N SER A 72 2.28 -10.92 12.28
CA SER A 72 1.87 -10.58 13.65
C SER A 72 2.15 -9.11 13.98
N LYS A 73 3.30 -8.57 13.54
CA LYS A 73 3.63 -7.15 13.72
C LYS A 73 2.68 -6.25 12.92
N LYS A 74 2.39 -6.60 11.66
CA LYS A 74 1.44 -5.88 10.80
C LYS A 74 0.04 -5.87 11.42
N GLU A 75 -0.44 -6.99 11.94
CA GLU A 75 -1.73 -7.07 12.63
C GLU A 75 -1.76 -6.19 13.89
N ALA A 76 -0.71 -6.27 14.72
CA ALA A 76 -0.59 -5.45 15.93
C ALA A 76 -0.58 -3.94 15.64
N LEU A 77 -0.09 -3.53 14.46
CA LEU A 77 -0.02 -2.13 14.01
C LEU A 77 -1.15 -1.73 13.06
N SER A 78 -2.12 -2.61 12.80
CA SER A 78 -3.16 -2.38 11.77
C SER A 78 -4.15 -1.26 12.12
N ASN A 79 -4.38 -1.00 13.41
CA ASN A 79 -5.31 0.04 13.84
C ASN A 79 -4.67 1.43 13.82
N TYR A 80 -4.60 2.06 12.65
CA TYR A 80 -4.03 3.40 12.53
C TYR A 80 -4.86 4.52 13.20
N PHE A 81 -6.07 4.23 13.70
CA PHE A 81 -6.86 5.19 14.48
C PHE A 81 -6.37 5.31 15.93
N ASP A 82 -5.62 4.33 16.42
CA ASP A 82 -5.03 4.33 17.76
C ASP A 82 -3.79 5.23 17.80
N GLU A 83 -3.87 6.35 18.52
CA GLU A 83 -2.74 7.29 18.66
C GLU A 83 -1.75 6.89 19.75
N SER A 84 -2.07 5.89 20.57
CA SER A 84 -1.12 5.34 21.53
C SER A 84 -0.01 4.52 20.84
N VAL A 85 -0.27 4.08 19.61
CA VAL A 85 0.68 3.36 18.76
C VAL A 85 1.51 4.38 17.95
N TYR A 86 2.70 4.68 18.47
CA TYR A 86 3.65 5.57 17.81
C TYR A 86 4.35 4.92 16.61
N GLU A 87 4.62 3.61 16.72
CA GLU A 87 5.26 2.79 15.71
C GLU A 87 4.38 2.60 14.46
N ASP A 88 4.99 2.58 13.27
CA ASP A 88 4.31 2.25 12.01
C ASP A 88 5.00 1.06 11.31
N ILE A 89 4.24 0.25 10.58
CA ILE A 89 4.80 -0.88 9.82
C ILE A 89 5.82 -0.41 8.79
N PHE A 90 5.68 0.81 8.26
CA PHE A 90 6.64 1.41 7.33
C PHE A 90 7.99 1.76 7.98
N ASP A 91 8.06 1.91 9.31
CA ASP A 91 9.33 2.17 10.03
C ASP A 91 10.29 0.96 9.98
N TYR A 92 9.74 -0.23 9.70
CA TYR A 92 10.50 -1.47 9.53
C TYR A 92 11.02 -1.68 8.11
N ILE A 93 10.65 -0.83 7.15
CA ILE A 93 11.16 -0.92 5.79
C ILE A 93 12.52 -0.22 5.73
N PRO A 94 13.62 -0.95 5.48
CA PRO A 94 14.93 -0.32 5.37
C PRO A 94 14.96 0.62 4.17
N ALA A 95 15.74 1.70 4.27
CA ALA A 95 15.91 2.66 3.19
C ALA A 95 16.38 1.94 1.92
N GLN A 96 15.48 1.81 0.94
CA GLN A 96 15.76 1.14 -0.32
C GLN A 96 16.64 2.02 -1.21
N LYS A 97 17.44 1.41 -2.08
CA LYS A 97 18.20 2.14 -3.12
C LYS A 97 17.30 2.69 -4.23
N THR A 98 16.04 2.25 -4.29
CA THR A 98 15.02 2.66 -5.25
C THR A 98 14.22 3.86 -4.72
N ASN A 99 13.48 4.55 -5.60
CA ASN A 99 12.63 5.72 -5.28
C ASN A 99 11.40 5.40 -4.37
N GLN A 100 11.48 4.35 -3.56
CA GLN A 100 10.44 3.93 -2.61
C GLN A 100 10.67 4.60 -1.24
N ILE A 101 10.91 5.91 -1.25
CA ILE A 101 11.02 6.71 -0.01
C ILE A 101 9.60 7.11 0.39
N TYR A 102 9.18 6.66 1.57
CA TYR A 102 7.89 7.05 2.14
C TYR A 102 8.06 8.32 2.99
N THR A 103 7.05 9.19 2.96
CA THR A 103 6.99 10.34 3.86
C THR A 103 6.75 9.82 5.29
N PRO A 104 7.61 10.14 6.27
CA PRO A 104 7.41 9.69 7.65
C PRO A 104 6.06 10.17 8.22
N LYS A 105 5.43 9.36 9.08
CA LYS A 105 4.12 9.64 9.69
C LYS A 105 4.05 11.01 10.38
N SER A 106 5.13 11.42 11.05
CA SER A 106 5.22 12.73 11.71
C SER A 106 5.16 13.90 10.73
N VAL A 107 5.76 13.76 9.56
CA VAL A 107 5.76 14.79 8.50
C VAL A 107 4.38 14.86 7.85
N VAL A 108 3.75 13.71 7.59
CA VAL A 108 2.37 13.65 7.07
C VAL A 108 1.41 14.37 8.03
N LYS A 109 1.48 14.06 9.33
CA LYS A 109 0.65 14.73 10.34
C LYS A 109 0.85 16.25 10.31
N HIS A 110 2.09 16.71 10.32
CA HIS A 110 2.41 18.13 10.25
C HIS A 110 1.84 18.80 8.99
N MET A 111 1.95 18.18 7.83
CA MET A 111 1.41 18.75 6.59
C MET A 111 -0.13 18.78 6.56
N VAL A 112 -0.79 17.81 7.22
CA VAL A 112 -2.25 17.81 7.36
C VAL A 112 -2.70 18.84 8.42
N ASP A 113 -1.92 19.07 9.47
CA ASP A 113 -2.12 20.18 10.42
C ASP A 113 -2.05 21.53 9.68
N ASP A 114 -1.00 21.74 8.88
CA ASP A 114 -0.84 22.96 8.08
C ASP A 114 -2.01 23.15 7.09
N LEU A 115 -2.55 22.07 6.52
CA LEU A 115 -3.71 22.14 5.63
C LEU A 115 -4.96 22.68 6.35
N GLU A 116 -5.20 22.23 7.59
CA GLU A 116 -6.30 22.68 8.44
C GLU A 116 -6.12 24.12 8.90
N ASP A 117 -4.91 24.50 9.31
CA ASP A 117 -4.58 25.86 9.74
C ASP A 117 -4.81 26.88 8.60
N ASN A 118 -4.47 26.50 7.36
CA ASN A 118 -4.72 27.33 6.18
C ASN A 118 -6.19 27.31 5.73
N ASN A 119 -6.96 26.29 6.10
CA ASN A 119 -8.36 26.11 5.70
C ASN A 119 -9.20 25.66 6.91
N PRO A 120 -9.49 26.55 7.88
CA PRO A 120 -10.18 26.16 9.11
C PRO A 120 -11.51 25.47 8.84
N GLY A 121 -11.71 24.28 9.43
CA GLY A 121 -12.91 23.48 9.26
C GLY A 121 -12.99 22.69 7.95
N ILE A 122 -11.89 22.54 7.20
CA ILE A 122 -11.89 21.78 5.94
C ILE A 122 -12.37 20.32 6.10
N PHE A 123 -12.17 19.72 7.27
CA PHE A 123 -12.61 18.35 7.58
C PHE A 123 -14.04 18.26 8.15
N ASP A 124 -14.73 19.39 8.31
CA ASP A 124 -16.11 19.43 8.83
C ASP A 124 -17.17 19.46 7.71
N ASP A 125 -16.76 19.47 6.45
CA ASP A 125 -17.66 19.46 5.29
C ASP A 125 -17.79 18.04 4.72
N PRO A 126 -18.99 17.42 4.79
CA PRO A 126 -19.20 16.08 4.26
C PRO A 126 -19.05 16.01 2.73
N ASN A 127 -19.15 17.13 2.02
CA ASN A 127 -19.04 17.18 0.56
C ASN A 127 -17.62 17.54 0.08
N LYS A 128 -16.66 17.75 1.01
CA LYS A 128 -15.27 17.99 0.62
C LYS A 128 -14.58 16.68 0.29
N THR A 129 -13.90 16.69 -0.85
CA THR A 129 -13.08 15.60 -1.35
C THR A 129 -11.60 15.95 -1.27
N PHE A 130 -10.78 14.93 -1.08
CA PHE A 130 -9.34 15.01 -0.92
C PHE A 130 -8.69 13.97 -1.82
N ALA A 131 -7.54 14.31 -2.42
CA ALA A 131 -6.82 13.40 -3.28
C ALA A 131 -5.32 13.42 -3.02
N ASP A 132 -4.72 12.23 -2.96
CA ASP A 132 -3.27 12.05 -3.08
C ASP A 132 -2.97 11.55 -4.50
N LEU A 133 -2.49 12.46 -5.35
CA LEU A 133 -2.28 12.20 -6.77
C LEU A 133 -0.97 11.43 -7.06
N TYR A 134 -0.18 11.09 -6.05
CA TYR A 134 1.05 10.31 -6.22
C TYR A 134 1.36 9.49 -4.96
N MET A 135 0.40 8.66 -4.57
CA MET A 135 0.48 7.82 -3.38
C MET A 135 1.69 6.89 -3.43
N LYS A 136 2.29 6.69 -2.25
CA LYS A 136 3.27 5.63 -1.99
C LYS A 136 2.77 4.65 -0.93
N SER A 137 2.71 5.11 0.32
CA SER A 137 2.28 4.29 1.47
C SER A 137 0.78 4.38 1.77
N GLY A 138 0.08 5.41 1.27
CA GLY A 138 -1.30 5.72 1.68
C GLY A 138 -1.39 6.53 3.00
N LEU A 139 -0.26 6.97 3.56
CA LEU A 139 -0.22 7.71 4.83
C LEU A 139 -1.01 9.04 4.80
N TYR A 140 -0.96 9.81 3.71
CA TYR A 140 -1.74 11.05 3.61
C TYR A 140 -3.25 10.77 3.65
N ILE A 141 -3.71 9.79 2.87
CA ILE A 141 -5.11 9.41 2.82
C ILE A 141 -5.59 8.93 4.19
N THR A 142 -4.83 8.05 4.86
CA THR A 142 -5.22 7.57 6.20
C THR A 142 -5.24 8.68 7.25
N GLU A 143 -4.31 9.64 7.21
CA GLU A 143 -4.36 10.79 8.11
C GLU A 143 -5.58 11.69 7.83
N ILE A 144 -5.91 11.95 6.56
CA ILE A 144 -7.13 12.69 6.18
C ILE A 144 -8.40 11.94 6.63
N VAL A 145 -8.45 10.62 6.43
CA VAL A 145 -9.54 9.76 6.90
C VAL A 145 -9.70 9.89 8.42
N LYS A 146 -8.61 9.89 9.19
CA LYS A 146 -8.66 10.10 10.65
C LYS A 146 -9.23 11.46 11.03
N ARG A 147 -8.86 12.54 10.32
CA ARG A 147 -9.39 13.90 10.58
C ARG A 147 -10.89 13.97 10.32
N LEU A 148 -11.33 13.50 9.16
CA LEU A 148 -12.75 13.41 8.80
C LEU A 148 -13.53 12.55 9.80
N PHE A 149 -12.99 11.39 10.17
CA PHE A 149 -13.65 10.47 11.10
C PHE A 149 -13.80 11.06 12.51
N ARG A 150 -12.88 11.92 12.94
CA ARG A 150 -12.90 12.53 14.28
C ARG A 150 -13.63 13.86 14.34
N SER A 151 -13.88 14.52 13.21
CA SER A 151 -14.67 15.75 13.14
C SER A 151 -15.99 15.60 13.91
N GLU A 152 -16.27 16.54 14.82
CA GLU A 152 -17.51 16.53 15.59
C GLU A 152 -18.74 16.71 14.68
N LYS A 153 -18.61 17.48 13.59
CA LYS A 153 -19.68 17.63 12.62
C LYS A 153 -19.92 16.33 11.84
N MET A 154 -18.86 15.63 11.46
CA MET A 154 -18.99 14.31 10.83
C MET A 154 -19.60 13.28 11.78
N LYS A 155 -19.29 13.31 13.09
CA LYS A 155 -19.95 12.46 14.10
C LYS A 155 -21.43 12.79 14.28
N GLN A 156 -21.82 14.06 14.16
CA GLN A 156 -23.24 14.44 14.23
C GLN A 156 -24.03 13.97 13.00
N LEU A 157 -23.43 14.06 11.81
CA LEU A 157 -24.05 13.61 10.56
C LEU A 157 -24.08 12.09 10.42
N TYR A 158 -22.99 11.43 10.85
CA TYR A 158 -22.81 9.98 10.82
C TYR A 158 -22.40 9.48 12.22
N PRO A 159 -23.37 9.29 13.13
CA PRO A 159 -23.08 8.88 14.51
C PRO A 159 -22.50 7.47 14.64
N ASP A 160 -22.91 6.57 13.76
CA ASP A 160 -22.38 5.20 13.69
C ASP A 160 -21.00 5.19 13.02
N ASP A 161 -20.01 4.60 13.71
CA ASP A 161 -18.61 4.57 13.25
C ASP A 161 -18.45 3.83 11.92
N GLY A 162 -19.15 2.70 11.73
CA GLY A 162 -19.11 1.92 10.50
C GLY A 162 -19.68 2.68 9.30
N THR A 163 -20.81 3.36 9.49
CA THR A 163 -21.43 4.22 8.49
C THR A 163 -20.55 5.43 8.15
N ARG A 164 -19.92 6.03 9.17
CA ARG A 164 -19.03 7.19 9.00
C ARG A 164 -17.78 6.85 8.20
N ILE A 165 -17.08 5.76 8.55
CA ILE A 165 -15.88 5.36 7.82
C ILE A 165 -16.20 4.93 6.39
N LYS A 166 -17.32 4.24 6.19
CA LYS A 166 -17.83 3.88 4.86
C LYS A 166 -18.08 5.12 4.02
N TYR A 167 -18.80 6.11 4.55
CA TYR A 167 -19.08 7.35 3.83
C TYR A 167 -17.79 8.07 3.43
N ILE A 168 -16.85 8.24 4.36
CA ILE A 168 -15.56 8.89 4.09
C ILE A 168 -14.81 8.19 2.95
N LEU A 169 -14.68 6.87 3.02
CA LEU A 169 -13.92 6.10 2.03
C LEU A 169 -14.62 6.02 0.67
N GLU A 170 -15.95 5.97 0.64
CA GLU A 170 -16.75 5.87 -0.59
C GLU A 170 -17.11 7.23 -1.21
N ASN A 171 -16.77 8.37 -0.59
CA ASN A 171 -17.19 9.69 -1.10
C ASN A 171 -16.16 10.82 -0.96
N GLN A 172 -15.15 10.71 -0.09
CA GLN A 172 -14.30 11.86 0.25
C GLN A 172 -12.82 11.71 -0.06
N VAL A 173 -12.33 10.49 -0.29
CA VAL A 173 -10.90 10.27 -0.52
C VAL A 173 -10.63 9.53 -1.81
N TYR A 174 -9.62 10.02 -2.54
CA TYR A 174 -9.23 9.56 -3.87
C TYR A 174 -7.70 9.47 -3.95
N GLY A 175 -7.18 8.70 -4.90
CA GLY A 175 -5.75 8.73 -5.14
C GLY A 175 -5.25 7.93 -6.34
N PHE A 176 -4.04 8.27 -6.75
CA PHE A 176 -3.31 7.55 -7.78
C PHE A 176 -2.04 6.92 -7.21
N ALA A 177 -1.73 5.70 -7.64
CA ALA A 177 -0.46 5.04 -7.38
C ALA A 177 0.22 4.68 -8.70
N SER A 178 1.52 4.92 -8.79
CA SER A 178 2.26 4.89 -10.05
C SER A 178 2.56 3.49 -10.60
N THR A 179 2.65 2.48 -9.73
CA THR A 179 2.95 1.10 -10.11
C THR A 179 2.05 0.14 -9.36
N ARG A 180 1.92 -1.09 -9.87
CA ARG A 180 1.10 -2.14 -9.29
C ARG A 180 1.45 -2.43 -7.84
N ILE A 181 2.74 -2.58 -7.53
CA ILE A 181 3.19 -2.83 -6.16
C ILE A 181 2.82 -1.68 -5.21
N ILE A 182 3.02 -0.43 -5.65
CA ILE A 182 2.70 0.75 -4.83
C ILE A 182 1.19 0.86 -4.62
N TYR A 183 0.40 0.59 -5.65
CA TYR A 183 -1.05 0.56 -5.55
C TYR A 183 -1.52 -0.47 -4.51
N LEU A 184 -0.95 -1.67 -4.55
CA LEU A 184 -1.25 -2.72 -3.58
C LEU A 184 -0.81 -2.34 -2.16
N ILE A 185 0.38 -1.77 -1.97
CA ILE A 185 0.85 -1.31 -0.65
C ILE A 185 -0.11 -0.26 -0.08
N ALA A 186 -0.36 0.81 -0.83
CA ALA A 186 -1.19 1.93 -0.38
C ALA A 186 -2.61 1.48 -0.03
N THR A 187 -3.23 0.69 -0.92
CA THR A 187 -4.62 0.24 -0.71
C THR A 187 -4.76 -0.81 0.39
N ASN A 188 -3.79 -1.72 0.56
CA ASN A 188 -3.82 -2.64 1.70
C ASN A 188 -3.66 -1.90 3.03
N TYR A 189 -2.85 -0.83 3.08
CA TYR A 189 -2.71 -0.01 4.27
C TYR A 189 -3.99 0.81 4.57
N ILE A 190 -4.55 1.49 3.56
CA ILE A 190 -5.77 2.31 3.71
C ILE A 190 -6.96 1.47 4.19
N PHE A 191 -7.12 0.26 3.67
CA PHE A 191 -8.32 -0.56 3.89
C PHE A 191 -8.10 -1.75 4.85
N VAL A 192 -7.04 -1.73 5.66
CA VAL A 192 -6.63 -2.87 6.51
C VAL A 192 -7.72 -3.41 7.43
N PHE A 193 -8.74 -2.61 7.77
CA PHE A 193 -9.84 -2.97 8.67
C PHE A 193 -11.17 -3.33 7.97
N ASN A 194 -11.28 -3.21 6.63
CA ASN A 194 -12.56 -3.47 5.96
C ASN A 194 -12.44 -3.89 4.47
N ASP A 195 -12.45 -5.20 4.22
CA ASP A 195 -12.44 -5.77 2.87
C ASP A 195 -13.73 -5.57 2.07
N GLU A 196 -14.86 -5.29 2.72
CA GLU A 196 -16.11 -4.97 2.03
C GLU A 196 -16.03 -3.59 1.39
N ILE A 197 -15.66 -2.57 2.17
CA ILE A 197 -15.48 -1.19 1.67
C ILE A 197 -14.39 -1.19 0.58
N LYS A 198 -13.29 -1.91 0.80
CA LYS A 198 -12.23 -2.07 -0.19
C LYS A 198 -12.78 -2.49 -1.56
N ARG A 199 -13.66 -3.49 -1.60
CA ARG A 199 -14.24 -3.98 -2.87
C ARG A 199 -15.11 -2.94 -3.59
N ASN A 200 -15.73 -2.01 -2.87
CA ASN A 200 -16.57 -0.97 -3.47
C ASN A 200 -15.74 0.21 -4.01
N VAL A 201 -14.60 0.50 -3.39
CA VAL A 201 -13.84 1.73 -3.64
C VAL A 201 -12.63 1.50 -4.57
N LEU A 202 -12.05 0.29 -4.56
CA LEU A 202 -10.91 -0.03 -5.43
C LEU A 202 -11.29 0.03 -6.92
N GLY A 203 -10.43 0.68 -7.71
CA GLY A 203 -10.65 0.92 -9.13
C GLY A 203 -11.60 2.09 -9.43
N VAL A 204 -12.31 2.61 -8.44
CA VAL A 204 -13.17 3.79 -8.57
C VAL A 204 -12.45 5.02 -8.02
N HIS A 205 -12.10 5.03 -6.72
CA HIS A 205 -11.46 6.20 -6.09
C HIS A 205 -9.95 6.09 -6.04
N PHE A 206 -9.45 4.86 -5.96
CA PHE A 206 -8.03 4.56 -5.98
C PHE A 206 -7.69 3.86 -7.29
N LYS A 207 -6.77 4.45 -8.05
CA LYS A 207 -6.42 3.97 -9.39
C LYS A 207 -4.91 3.82 -9.56
N GLU A 208 -4.53 2.81 -10.33
CA GLU A 208 -3.15 2.58 -10.76
C GLU A 208 -2.87 3.41 -12.02
N ARG A 209 -2.19 4.55 -11.83
CA ARG A 209 -1.80 5.51 -12.88
C ARG A 209 -0.52 6.22 -12.47
N ASP A 210 0.46 6.25 -13.37
CA ASP A 210 1.63 7.10 -13.19
C ASP A 210 1.31 8.55 -13.60
N THR A 211 1.02 9.38 -12.60
CA THR A 211 0.70 10.79 -12.81
C THR A 211 1.92 11.67 -13.10
N ALA A 212 3.15 11.14 -12.95
CA ALA A 212 4.36 11.94 -13.13
C ALA A 212 4.52 12.42 -14.57
N GLU A 213 4.14 11.62 -15.57
CA GLU A 213 4.18 12.04 -16.98
C GLU A 213 3.11 13.10 -17.29
N TYR A 214 1.90 12.94 -16.75
CA TYR A 214 0.82 13.92 -16.91
C TYR A 214 1.16 15.26 -16.26
N ALA A 215 1.80 15.24 -15.09
CA ALA A 215 2.30 16.44 -14.43
C ALA A 215 3.36 17.16 -15.28
N LYS A 216 4.33 16.41 -15.85
CA LYS A 216 5.37 16.97 -16.74
C LYS A 216 4.79 17.59 -18.01
N ASN A 217 3.73 16.99 -18.54
CA ASN A 217 3.08 17.43 -19.78
C ASN A 217 1.97 18.47 -19.55
N GLY A 218 1.68 18.84 -18.30
CA GLY A 218 0.63 19.80 -17.96
C GLY A 218 -0.80 19.27 -18.18
N THR A 219 -0.99 17.95 -18.23
CA THR A 219 -2.28 17.29 -18.50
C THR A 219 -2.88 16.60 -17.27
N LEU A 220 -2.29 16.80 -16.07
CA LEU A 220 -2.75 16.17 -14.83
C LEU A 220 -4.19 16.54 -14.46
N GLU A 221 -4.59 17.79 -14.65
CA GLU A 221 -5.96 18.23 -14.36
C GLU A 221 -6.99 17.50 -15.23
N GLN A 222 -6.69 17.33 -16.53
CA GLN A 222 -7.55 16.56 -17.43
C GLN A 222 -7.66 15.10 -16.98
N LEU A 223 -6.55 14.48 -16.58
CA LEU A 223 -6.57 13.11 -16.05
C LEU A 223 -7.46 13.00 -14.81
N VAL A 224 -7.34 13.94 -13.87
CA VAL A 224 -8.19 13.97 -12.66
C VAL A 224 -9.66 14.11 -13.04
N GLN A 225 -9.99 14.99 -13.98
CA GLN A 225 -11.38 15.17 -14.44
C GLN A 225 -11.91 13.92 -15.16
N ASP A 226 -11.10 13.28 -15.99
CA ASP A 226 -11.50 12.07 -16.73
C ASP A 226 -11.71 10.88 -15.80
N GLU A 227 -10.87 10.75 -14.77
CA GLU A 227 -10.88 9.59 -13.88
C GLU A 227 -11.81 9.78 -12.67
N PHE A 228 -12.01 11.00 -12.17
CA PHE A 228 -12.76 11.29 -10.94
C PHE A 228 -13.86 12.36 -11.08
N GLY A 229 -13.94 13.07 -12.20
CA GLY A 229 -14.85 14.20 -12.36
C GLY A 229 -16.29 13.86 -12.76
N GLY A 230 -16.65 12.58 -12.81
CA GLY A 230 -17.97 12.07 -13.20
C GLY A 230 -18.90 11.75 -12.03
N GLU A 231 -18.49 12.01 -10.80
CA GLU A 231 -19.26 11.79 -9.56
C GLU A 231 -20.01 13.04 -9.09
#